data_AF-A0A2D7C7S3-F1
#
_entry.id   AF-A0A2D7C7S3-F1
#
_cell.length_a   1.000
_cell.length_b   1.000
_cell.length_c   1.000
_cell.angle_alpha   90.00
_cell.angle_beta   90.00
_cell.angle_gamma   90.00
#
_symmetry.space_group_name_H-M   'P 1'
#
loop_
_entity.id
_entity.type
_entity.pdbx_description
1 polymer ?
#
loop_
_entity_poly.entity_id
_entity_poly.type
_entity_poly.pdbx_seq_one_letter_code
_entity_poly.pdbx_strand_id
1 'polypeptide(L)' 'MGLQYCDYIAAQARKAISQDPDQLLAETGPVKMDLHPTEGYFLSLDKTIEVTDRNGRKYRVTVEAIDA' A
#
# COMPACT_ATOMS: atom_id res chain seq x y z
N MET A 1 -2.04 -22.06 -8.76
CA MET A 1 -1.81 -20.59 -8.68
C MET A 1 -3.15 -19.91 -8.87
N GLY A 2 -3.79 -19.53 -7.76
CA GLY A 2 -5.11 -18.88 -7.78
C GLY A 2 -4.99 -17.38 -8.03
N LEU A 3 -6.10 -16.74 -8.39
CA LEU A 3 -6.19 -15.28 -8.45
C LEU A 3 -5.94 -14.70 -7.06
N GLN A 4 -4.94 -13.83 -6.93
CA GLN A 4 -4.70 -13.05 -5.73
C GLN A 4 -5.33 -11.66 -5.89
N TYR A 5 -5.87 -11.13 -4.79
CA TYR A 5 -6.63 -9.87 -4.79
C TYR A 5 -5.85 -8.70 -4.19
N CYS A 6 -4.51 -8.75 -4.21
CA CYS A 6 -3.65 -7.73 -3.59
C CYS A 6 -3.95 -6.33 -4.13
N ASP A 7 -4.14 -6.17 -5.44
CA ASP A 7 -4.52 -4.90 -6.08
C ASP A 7 -5.85 -4.35 -5.54
N TYR A 8 -6.87 -5.21 -5.47
CA TYR A 8 -8.19 -4.83 -4.98
C TYR A 8 -8.15 -4.43 -3.51
N ILE A 9 -7.51 -5.24 -2.67
CA ILE A 9 -7.41 -4.99 -1.23
C ILE A 9 -6.61 -3.71 -0.97
N ALA A 10 -5.50 -3.49 -1.66
CA ALA A 10 -4.70 -2.27 -1.54
C ALA A 10 -5.49 -1.02 -1.98
N ALA A 11 -6.27 -1.11 -3.06
CA ALA A 11 -7.13 0.00 -3.49
C ALA A 11 -8.19 0.35 -2.42
N GLN A 12 -8.82 -0.66 -1.80
CA GLN A 12 -9.78 -0.44 -0.72
C GLN A 12 -9.10 0.14 0.52
N ALA A 13 -7.96 -0.40 0.94
CA ALA A 13 -7.18 0.09 2.07
C ALA A 13 -6.80 1.56 1.87
N ARG A 14 -6.23 1.92 0.71
CA ARG A 14 -5.87 3.31 0.39
C ARG A 14 -7.10 4.22 0.48
N LYS A 15 -8.22 3.82 -0.11
CA LYS A 15 -9.46 4.61 -0.10
C LYS A 15 -9.94 4.88 1.32
N ALA A 16 -9.92 3.87 2.18
CA ALA A 16 -10.32 3.97 3.58
C ALA A 16 -9.36 4.85 4.39
N ILE A 17 -8.05 4.63 4.27
CA ILE A 17 -7.01 5.43 4.93
C ILE A 17 -7.14 6.91 4.53
N SER A 18 -7.37 7.18 3.25
CA SER A 18 -7.51 8.54 2.72
C SER A 18 -8.74 9.30 3.24
N GLN A 19 -9.72 8.63 3.87
CA GLN A 19 -10.85 9.34 4.48
C GLN A 19 -10.45 10.08 5.75
N ASP A 20 -9.49 9.52 6.52
CA ASP A 20 -8.89 10.11 7.72
C ASP A 20 -9.86 11.01 8.54
N PRO A 21 -10.95 10.45 9.10
CA PRO A 21 -12.01 11.25 9.74
C PRO A 21 -11.51 12.05 10.95
N ASP A 22 -10.50 11.53 11.65
CA ASP A 22 -9.86 12.18 12.80
C ASP A 22 -8.75 13.16 12.38
N GLN A 23 -8.47 13.26 11.08
CA GLN A 23 -7.46 14.13 10.48
C GLN A 23 -6.07 13.99 11.13
N LEU A 24 -5.60 12.78 11.39
CA LEU A 24 -4.31 12.52 12.02
C LEU A 24 -3.16 12.39 11.01
N LEU A 25 -3.50 12.20 9.74
CA LEU A 25 -2.55 12.00 8.65
C LEU A 25 -2.26 13.31 7.94
N ALA A 26 -1.03 13.46 7.49
CA ALA A 26 -0.60 14.55 6.61
C ALA A 26 -0.68 14.13 5.15
N GLU A 27 -0.36 12.87 4.85
CA GLU A 27 -0.29 12.37 3.49
C GLU A 27 -0.62 10.87 3.43
N THR A 28 -1.39 10.47 2.41
CA THR A 28 -1.56 9.08 2.01
C THR A 28 -1.14 8.93 0.55
N GLY A 29 -0.05 8.20 0.31
CA GLY A 29 0.51 7.99 -1.02
C GLY A 29 -0.36 7.14 -1.96
N PRO A 30 0.05 7.00 -3.23
CA PRO A 30 -0.55 6.04 -4.14
C PRO A 30 -0.22 4.60 -3.72
N VAL A 31 -0.99 3.63 -4.24
CA VAL A 31 -0.58 2.21 -4.18
C VAL A 31 0.63 2.03 -5.09
N LYS A 32 1.71 1.46 -4.55
CA LYS A 32 2.94 1.15 -5.27
C LYS A 32 3.05 -0.34 -5.52
N MET A 33 3.49 -0.70 -6.73
CA MET A 33 3.83 -2.08 -7.10
C MET A 33 5.20 -2.44 -6.55
N ASP A 34 5.39 -3.71 -6.22
CA ASP A 34 6.69 -4.24 -5.86
C ASP A 34 7.52 -4.53 -7.13
N LEU A 35 8.36 -3.55 -7.49
CA LEU A 35 9.18 -3.57 -8.70
C LEU A 35 10.66 -3.56 -8.32
N HIS A 36 11.48 -4.18 -9.17
CA HIS A 36 12.93 -4.10 -9.03
C HIS A 36 13.38 -2.63 -9.11
N PRO A 37 14.23 -2.15 -8.17
CA PRO A 37 14.46 -0.72 -7.96
C PRO A 37 15.12 0.00 -9.16
N THR A 38 15.82 -0.72 -10.02
CA THR A 38 16.51 -0.15 -11.20
C THR A 38 15.84 -0.56 -12.50
N GLU A 39 15.64 -1.86 -12.68
CA GLU A 39 15.13 -2.47 -13.92
C GLU A 39 13.59 -2.48 -14.07
N GLY A 40 12.83 -2.24 -12.99
CA GLY A 40 11.38 -2.04 -13.07
C GLY A 40 10.52 -3.28 -13.37
N TYR A 41 11.11 -4.48 -13.44
CA TYR A 41 10.33 -5.71 -13.55
C TYR A 41 9.63 -6.06 -12.22
N PHE A 42 8.52 -6.79 -12.30
CA PHE A 42 7.77 -7.24 -11.12
C PHE A 42 8.58 -8.20 -10.26
N LEU A 43 8.68 -7.92 -8.95
CA LEU A 43 9.29 -8.80 -7.96
C LEU A 43 8.25 -9.71 -7.29
N SER A 44 7.08 -9.15 -6.96
CA SER A 44 5.99 -9.89 -6.33
C SER A 44 4.62 -9.29 -6.66
N LEU A 45 3.56 -9.94 -6.17
CA LEU A 45 2.19 -9.42 -6.23
C LEU A 45 1.88 -8.43 -5.10
N ASP A 46 2.86 -8.14 -4.24
CA ASP A 46 2.67 -7.26 -3.09
C ASP A 46 2.38 -5.83 -3.53
N LYS A 47 1.70 -5.12 -2.63
CA LYS A 47 1.33 -3.72 -2.81
C LYS A 47 1.68 -2.96 -1.55
N THR A 48 2.27 -1.78 -1.73
CA THR A 48 2.65 -0.91 -0.61
C THR A 48 1.96 0.46 -0.70
N ILE A 49 1.62 1.03 0.44
CA ILE A 49 1.12 2.40 0.58
C ILE A 49 1.96 3.08 1.64
N GLU A 50 2.56 4.22 1.30
CA GLU A 50 3.30 5.04 2.26
C GLU A 50 2.35 6.10 2.84
N VAL A 51 2.38 6.24 4.16
CA VAL A 51 1.50 7.14 4.92
C VAL A 51 2.37 7.99 5.84
N THR A 52 2.10 9.28 5.93
CA THR A 52 2.80 10.21 6.81
C THR A 52 1.80 10.81 7.80
N ASP A 53 2.10 10.75 9.09
CA ASP A 53 1.28 11.41 10.12
C ASP A 53 1.56 12.92 10.19
N ARG A 54 0.74 13.66 10.95
CA ARG A 54 0.94 15.11 11.17
C ARG A 54 2.22 15.48 11.93
N ASN A 55 2.88 14.52 12.57
CA ASN A 55 4.18 14.71 13.23
C ASN A 55 5.36 14.43 12.29
N GLY A 56 5.10 14.09 11.02
CA GLY A 56 6.11 13.77 10.02
C GLY A 56 6.64 12.34 10.10
N ARG A 57 6.05 11.48 10.94
CA ARG A 57 6.43 10.07 11.02
C ARG A 57 5.84 9.30 9.85
N LYS A 58 6.68 8.50 9.20
CA LYS A 58 6.30 7.69 8.04
C LYS A 58 5.98 6.25 8.45
N TYR A 59 4.99 5.69 7.76
CA TYR A 59 4.49 4.33 7.92
C TYR A 59 4.38 3.69 6.54
N ARG A 60 4.44 2.36 6.50
CA ARG A 60 4.20 1.56 5.31
C ARG A 60 3.13 0.53 5.62
N VAL A 61 2.06 0.55 4.83
CA VAL A 61 1.06 -0.51 4.81
C VAL A 61 1.41 -1.44 3.64
N THR A 62 1.53 -2.73 3.93
CA THR A 62 1.81 -3.76 2.93
C THR A 62 0.62 -4.71 2.83
N VAL A 63 0.23 -5.03 1.60
CA VAL A 63 -0.71 -6.11 1.28
C VAL A 63 0.08 -7.20 0.58
N GLU A 64 0.20 -8.34 1.25
CA GLU A 64 0.88 -9.55 0.77
C GLU A 64 -0.11 -10.72 0.80
N ALA A 65 0.02 -11.64 -0.14
CA ALA A 65 -0.76 -12.88 -0.11
C ALA A 65 -0.04 -13.90 0.77
N ILE A 66 -0.81 -14.59 1.62
CA ILE A 66 -0.30 -15.68 2.46
C ILE A 66 -0.80 -17.03 1.94
N ASP A 67 0.05 -18.05 2.02
CA ASP A 67 -0.36 -19.42 1.76
C ASP A 67 -1.32 -19.91 2.85
N ALA A 68 -2.31 -20.70 2.46
CA ALA A 68 -3.34 -21.25 3.34
C ALA A 68 -2.95 -22.62 3.92
#